data_AF-A0A8X6JMR5-F1
#
_entry.id   AF-A0A8X6JMR5-F1
#
_cell.length_a   1.000
_cell.length_b   1.000
_cell.length_c   1.000
_cell.angle_alpha   90.00
_cell.angle_beta   90.00
_cell.angle_gamma   90.00
#
_symmetry.space_group_name_H-M   'P 1'
#
loop_
_entity.id
_entity.type
_entity.pdbx_description
1 polymer ?
#
loop_
_entity_poly.entity_id
_entity_poly.type
_entity_poly.pdbx_seq_one_letter_code
_entity_poly.pdbx_strand_id
1 'polypeptide(L)'
;MKTQDIRQNATAPCVCWLTYSETHSGVLKTIVSFSPPKGSPLDVLEKSNTPTLKRAISCDSIMSNSSVAAEALESPHHCGEIELGLEYDTETEDLIVIINRARDLVGPIPNSIVDSYIKVFLLPDRSTNMQTRIQRKSNNPVFKERFLFGVDEADISHRSLLCTVFTCDKYTNSMLGESEIKLSDVDLSQPYMGWFPIVDSNQGPAELGDVMFSLSYLPTAERLTVVIVKGRNLRWDKSASSTEFNPFVKVYLLQNGNKFAKKKTSVKKNERDPNFNEAMIFSVPSNALQNMQLRISVADAQSSGKSPPVGHVFVGPYCKGKSLSHWNQMMSSLRKPVAMWHPLRKTADF
;
A
#
# COMPACT_ATOMS: atom_id res chain seq x y z
N MET A 1 35.29 -30.80 52.76
CA MET A 1 36.53 -30.62 53.56
C MET A 1 37.61 -30.09 52.62
N LYS A 2 38.11 -28.88 52.92
CA LYS A 2 39.29 -28.19 52.36
C LYS A 2 39.36 -27.94 50.86
N THR A 3 38.91 -26.76 50.43
CA THR A 3 39.32 -26.12 49.19
C THR A 3 40.46 -25.14 49.52
N GLN A 4 41.63 -25.33 48.91
CA GLN A 4 42.76 -24.41 49.01
C GLN A 4 42.65 -23.36 47.89
N ASP A 5 42.68 -22.08 48.27
CA ASP A 5 42.78 -20.94 47.36
C ASP A 5 44.20 -20.82 46.81
N ILE A 6 44.37 -20.95 45.49
CA ILE A 6 45.58 -20.51 44.80
C ILE A 6 45.24 -19.19 44.11
N ARG A 7 45.67 -18.08 44.72
CA ARG A 7 45.69 -16.76 44.07
C ARG A 7 46.98 -16.62 43.27
N GLN A 8 46.87 -16.48 41.95
CA GLN A 8 47.89 -15.80 41.15
C GLN A 8 47.24 -14.75 40.24
N ASN A 9 47.92 -13.61 40.15
CA ASN A 9 47.49 -12.33 39.59
C ASN A 9 47.09 -12.39 38.10
N ALA A 10 45.92 -11.85 37.78
CA ALA A 10 45.67 -11.21 36.48
C ALA A 10 44.54 -10.17 36.60
N THR A 11 44.82 -8.97 36.12
CA THR A 11 43.90 -7.83 35.95
C THR A 11 42.90 -8.09 34.81
N ALA A 12 41.62 -8.30 35.12
CA ALA A 12 40.47 -8.13 34.19
C ALA A 12 39.12 -8.17 34.97
N PRO A 13 38.11 -7.36 34.61
CA PRO A 13 36.86 -7.28 35.36
C PRO A 13 35.79 -8.23 34.78
N CYS A 14 35.96 -9.54 34.91
CA CYS A 14 34.88 -10.52 34.71
C CYS A 14 35.21 -11.81 35.46
N VAL A 15 34.52 -12.11 36.56
CA VAL A 15 34.63 -13.41 37.25
C VAL A 15 33.64 -14.37 36.60
N CYS A 16 34.15 -15.34 35.84
CA CYS A 16 33.38 -16.45 35.28
C CYS A 16 33.53 -17.66 36.20
N TRP A 17 32.43 -18.27 36.64
CA TRP A 17 32.46 -19.55 37.35
C TRP A 17 32.18 -20.68 36.35
N LEU A 18 33.09 -21.65 36.27
CA LEU A 18 32.88 -22.92 35.57
C LEU A 18 32.54 -23.97 36.64
N THR A 19 31.37 -24.59 36.55
CA THR A 19 31.04 -25.78 37.35
C THR A 19 30.97 -27.00 36.43
N TYR A 20 31.66 -28.07 36.83
CA TYR A 20 31.54 -29.39 36.22
C TYR A 20 30.60 -30.24 37.07
N SER A 21 29.66 -30.94 36.43
CA SER A 21 28.95 -32.06 37.04
C SER A 21 29.13 -33.30 36.18
N GLU A 22 29.55 -34.41 36.80
CA GLU A 22 29.59 -35.73 36.19
C GLU A 22 28.24 -36.42 36.36
N THR A 23 27.74 -37.03 35.29
CA THR A 23 26.65 -38.02 35.36
C THR A 23 27.17 -39.37 34.86
N HIS A 24 26.64 -40.45 35.44
CA HIS A 24 27.07 -41.86 35.30
C HIS A 24 27.08 -42.47 33.87
N SER A 25 26.98 -41.68 32.80
CA SER A 25 27.03 -42.13 31.40
C SER A 25 28.04 -41.38 30.50
N GLY A 26 28.99 -40.63 31.07
CA GLY A 26 30.20 -40.21 30.35
C GLY A 26 30.05 -39.13 29.27
N VAL A 27 29.04 -38.26 29.35
CA VAL A 27 28.91 -37.09 28.45
C VAL A 27 29.01 -35.78 29.24
N LEU A 28 30.01 -34.95 28.93
CA LEU A 28 30.19 -33.62 29.51
C LEU A 28 29.21 -32.61 28.87
N LYS A 29 28.37 -31.96 29.68
CA LYS A 29 27.56 -30.79 29.27
C LYS A 29 28.12 -29.53 29.89
N THR A 30 28.47 -28.55 29.06
CA THR A 30 28.84 -27.18 29.51
C THR A 30 27.56 -26.35 29.65
N ILE A 31 27.29 -25.83 30.86
CA ILE A 31 26.19 -24.88 31.10
C ILE A 31 26.82 -23.54 31.50
N VAL A 32 26.51 -22.49 30.74
CA VAL A 32 26.92 -21.11 31.06
C VAL A 32 25.69 -20.36 31.54
N SER A 33 25.68 -19.96 32.82
CA SER A 33 24.61 -19.13 33.41
C SER A 33 25.14 -17.75 33.78
N PHE A 34 24.49 -16.70 33.29
CA PHE A 34 24.77 -15.31 33.65
C PHE A 34 23.77 -14.82 34.70
N SER A 35 24.27 -14.17 35.76
CA SER A 35 23.45 -13.38 36.68
C SER A 35 24.00 -11.95 36.76
N PRO A 36 23.16 -10.90 36.71
CA PRO A 36 23.63 -9.52 36.76
C PRO A 36 24.03 -9.13 38.20
N PRO A 37 25.05 -8.26 38.37
CA PRO A 37 25.49 -7.85 39.70
C PRO A 37 24.53 -6.81 40.33
N LYS A 38 24.30 -6.98 41.63
CA LYS A 38 23.61 -6.01 42.50
C LYS A 38 24.56 -4.84 42.81
N GLY A 39 24.13 -3.60 42.55
CA GLY A 39 24.85 -2.38 42.93
C GLY A 39 24.40 -1.84 44.30
N SER A 40 25.29 -1.09 44.95
CA SER A 40 25.05 -0.31 46.18
C SER A 40 25.72 1.09 46.03
N PRO A 41 25.49 2.06 46.94
CA PRO A 41 24.45 3.08 46.81
C PRO A 41 25.04 4.50 46.74
N LEU A 42 24.43 5.44 46.00
CA LEU A 42 24.64 6.88 46.23
C LEU A 42 23.39 7.71 45.84
N ASP A 43 22.92 8.46 46.83
CA ASP A 43 22.27 9.78 46.85
C ASP A 43 21.29 10.24 45.76
N VAL A 44 20.02 10.25 46.21
CA VAL A 44 18.96 11.27 46.08
C VAL A 44 19.35 12.61 45.41
N LEU A 45 18.69 12.99 44.30
CA LEU A 45 17.54 13.92 44.29
C LEU A 45 17.23 14.48 42.87
N GLU A 46 15.95 14.40 42.52
CA GLU A 46 15.14 15.30 41.67
C GLU A 46 14.97 15.11 40.13
N LYS A 47 13.67 14.94 39.84
CA LYS A 47 12.82 15.44 38.74
C LYS A 47 12.68 14.65 37.44
N SER A 48 11.40 14.41 37.17
CA SER A 48 10.78 13.57 36.17
C SER A 48 10.39 14.35 34.90
N ASN A 49 10.25 13.56 33.82
CA ASN A 49 9.54 13.80 32.57
C ASN A 49 10.15 14.75 31.52
N THR A 50 10.84 14.16 30.53
CA THR A 50 10.70 14.40 29.07
C THR A 50 11.50 13.36 28.26
N PRO A 51 11.17 13.12 26.97
CA PRO A 51 11.50 11.89 26.24
C PRO A 51 12.93 11.91 25.67
N THR A 52 13.65 10.79 25.74
CA THR A 52 14.98 10.67 25.13
C THR A 52 14.94 9.79 23.88
N LEU A 53 14.87 10.42 22.71
CA LEU A 53 15.51 9.88 21.49
C LEU A 53 17.01 10.19 21.60
N LYS A 54 17.87 9.18 21.44
CA LYS A 54 19.33 9.36 21.47
C LYS A 54 19.89 9.75 20.09
N ARG A 55 20.91 10.62 20.13
CA ARG A 55 21.55 11.40 19.04
C ARG A 55 22.27 10.58 17.96
N ALA A 56 22.33 11.15 16.76
CA ALA A 56 23.15 10.76 15.62
C ALA A 56 24.63 11.21 15.76
N ILE A 57 25.53 10.55 15.02
CA ILE A 57 26.90 11.02 14.76
C ILE A 57 27.17 10.93 13.25
N SER A 58 27.85 11.96 12.74
CA SER A 58 27.91 12.46 11.36
C SER A 58 28.77 11.65 10.37
N CYS A 59 28.51 11.92 9.09
CA CYS A 59 29.00 11.36 7.83
C CYS A 59 30.40 11.82 7.39
N ASP A 60 31.05 11.00 6.55
CA ASP A 60 31.97 11.45 5.50
C ASP A 60 31.84 10.57 4.25
N SER A 61 31.27 11.16 3.19
CA SER A 61 31.70 11.11 1.78
C SER A 61 30.52 11.44 0.85
N ILE A 62 30.57 12.66 0.31
CA ILE A 62 29.72 13.15 -0.78
C ILE A 62 30.37 12.74 -2.11
N MET A 63 29.52 12.32 -3.05
CA MET A 63 29.74 12.09 -4.48
C MET A 63 30.61 10.90 -4.90
N SER A 64 29.92 9.91 -5.46
CA SER A 64 30.14 9.58 -6.86
C SER A 64 28.79 9.32 -7.54
N ASN A 65 28.38 10.26 -8.40
CA ASN A 65 27.46 10.00 -9.49
C ASN A 65 28.09 8.93 -10.39
N SER A 66 27.66 7.69 -10.27
CA SER A 66 27.76 6.72 -11.37
C SER A 66 26.37 6.56 -11.95
N SER A 67 26.16 7.26 -13.06
CA SER A 67 25.21 6.98 -14.13
C SER A 67 24.58 5.58 -14.05
N VAL A 68 23.42 5.49 -13.41
CA VAL A 68 22.39 4.55 -13.85
C VAL A 68 21.65 5.31 -14.94
N ALA A 69 21.66 4.73 -16.13
CA ALA A 69 21.25 5.33 -17.38
C ALA A 69 19.98 6.18 -17.26
N ALA A 70 19.91 7.22 -18.10
CA ALA A 70 18.73 8.01 -18.40
C ALA A 70 17.64 7.16 -19.09
N GLU A 71 17.23 6.05 -18.46
CA GLU A 71 16.03 5.26 -18.76
C GLU A 71 15.00 5.38 -17.62
N ALA A 72 15.29 6.14 -16.57
CA ALA A 72 14.35 6.47 -15.49
C ALA A 72 13.43 7.67 -15.79
N LEU A 73 13.21 7.97 -17.08
CA LEU A 73 11.90 8.46 -17.51
C LEU A 73 11.02 7.21 -17.58
N GLU A 74 10.58 6.71 -16.43
CA GLU A 74 9.55 5.66 -16.39
C GLU A 74 8.34 6.22 -17.14
N SER A 75 8.19 5.85 -18.42
CA SER A 75 6.94 5.99 -19.13
C SER A 75 5.85 5.42 -18.23
N PRO A 76 4.69 6.08 -18.08
CA PRO A 76 3.58 5.53 -17.31
C PRO A 76 3.42 4.08 -17.72
N HIS A 77 3.46 3.14 -16.79
CA HIS A 77 3.39 1.73 -17.14
C HIS A 77 1.99 1.50 -17.73
N HIS A 78 1.92 1.48 -19.06
CA HIS A 78 0.69 1.39 -19.81
C HIS A 78 0.07 0.02 -19.52
N CYS A 79 -1.12 -0.01 -18.92
CA CYS A 79 -1.88 -1.23 -18.65
C CYS A 79 -2.67 -1.71 -19.88
N GLY A 80 -2.19 -1.34 -21.07
CA GLY A 80 -2.90 -1.46 -22.35
C GLY A 80 -3.52 -0.14 -22.80
N GLU A 81 -4.36 -0.23 -23.82
CA GLU A 81 -5.11 0.91 -24.37
C GLU A 81 -6.58 0.53 -24.59
N ILE A 82 -7.45 1.53 -24.54
CA ILE A 82 -8.89 1.41 -24.78
C ILE A 82 -9.29 2.23 -26.00
N GLU A 83 -10.06 1.64 -26.91
CA GLU A 83 -10.63 2.33 -28.08
C GLU A 83 -12.05 2.80 -27.74
N LEU A 84 -12.23 4.12 -27.71
CA LEU A 84 -13.47 4.78 -27.36
C LEU A 84 -14.04 5.52 -28.57
N GLY A 85 -15.35 5.43 -28.76
CA GLY A 85 -16.10 6.32 -29.63
C GLY A 85 -16.90 7.32 -28.80
N LEU A 86 -16.90 8.59 -29.22
CA LEU A 86 -17.63 9.69 -28.58
C LEU A 86 -18.44 10.43 -29.64
N GLU A 87 -19.70 10.66 -29.34
CA GLU A 87 -20.64 11.38 -30.21
C GLU A 87 -21.57 12.17 -29.31
N TYR A 88 -21.91 13.41 -29.67
CA TYR A 88 -22.90 14.20 -28.94
C TYR A 88 -24.11 14.43 -29.83
N ASP A 89 -25.29 14.06 -29.33
CA ASP A 89 -26.55 14.30 -30.00
C ASP A 89 -27.19 15.58 -29.43
N THR A 90 -27.19 16.65 -30.22
CA THR A 90 -27.77 17.94 -29.85
C THR A 90 -29.29 17.93 -29.81
N GLU A 91 -29.95 16.97 -30.47
CA GLU A 91 -31.42 16.89 -30.48
C GLU A 91 -31.94 16.25 -29.19
N THR A 92 -31.24 15.24 -28.67
CA THR A 92 -31.62 14.54 -27.42
C THR A 92 -30.82 14.97 -26.18
N GLU A 93 -29.83 15.85 -26.35
CA GLU A 93 -28.90 16.29 -25.30
C GLU A 93 -28.16 15.12 -24.63
N ASP A 94 -27.79 14.11 -25.42
CA ASP A 94 -27.11 12.91 -24.95
C ASP A 94 -25.66 12.83 -25.45
N LEU A 95 -24.73 12.62 -24.52
CA LEU A 95 -23.39 12.12 -24.83
C LEU A 95 -23.45 10.61 -25.03
N ILE A 96 -23.12 10.19 -26.24
CA ILE A 96 -23.00 8.81 -26.66
C ILE A 96 -21.56 8.35 -26.47
N VAL A 97 -21.37 7.33 -25.63
CA VAL A 97 -20.07 6.73 -25.36
C VAL A 97 -20.05 5.29 -25.85
N ILE A 98 -19.18 4.99 -26.81
CA ILE A 98 -19.01 3.66 -27.39
C ILE A 98 -17.73 3.04 -26.85
N ILE A 99 -17.85 1.98 -26.07
CA ILE A 99 -16.71 1.17 -25.64
C ILE A 99 -16.50 0.10 -26.71
N ASN A 100 -15.52 0.29 -27.60
CA ASN A 100 -15.35 -0.64 -28.73
C ASN A 100 -14.54 -1.88 -28.32
N ARG A 101 -13.28 -1.69 -27.94
CA ARG A 101 -12.35 -2.77 -27.55
C ARG A 101 -11.22 -2.22 -26.69
N ALA A 102 -10.48 -3.11 -26.05
CA ALA A 102 -9.19 -2.80 -25.44
C ALA A 102 -8.10 -3.69 -26.02
N ARG A 103 -6.85 -3.27 -25.93
CA ARG A 103 -5.68 -4.05 -26.36
C ARG A 103 -4.58 -4.05 -25.32
N ASP A 104 -3.76 -5.09 -25.38
CA ASP A 104 -2.56 -5.24 -24.56
C ASP A 104 -2.83 -5.10 -23.05
N LEU A 105 -3.99 -5.58 -22.60
CA LEU A 105 -4.34 -5.56 -21.18
C LEU A 105 -3.37 -6.44 -20.39
N VAL A 106 -2.70 -5.82 -19.43
CA VAL A 106 -1.74 -6.51 -18.57
C VAL A 106 -2.41 -6.85 -17.24
N GLY A 107 -2.75 -8.13 -17.07
CA GLY A 107 -3.33 -8.66 -15.83
C GLY A 107 -2.44 -8.52 -14.59
N PRO A 108 -2.97 -8.87 -13.40
CA PRO A 108 -2.21 -8.84 -12.14
C PRO A 108 -1.06 -9.86 -12.11
N ILE A 109 -1.18 -10.95 -12.88
CA ILE A 109 -0.18 -11.99 -13.02
C ILE A 109 0.49 -11.83 -14.39
N PRO A 110 1.83 -11.79 -14.48
CA PRO A 110 2.53 -11.71 -15.77
C PRO A 110 2.07 -12.83 -16.71
N ASN A 111 1.79 -12.48 -17.97
CA ASN A 111 1.30 -13.40 -19.01
C ASN A 111 -0.03 -14.10 -18.70
N SER A 112 -0.81 -13.63 -17.71
CA SER A 112 -2.15 -14.16 -17.49
C SER A 112 -3.13 -13.63 -18.54
N ILE A 113 -4.04 -14.50 -18.95
CA ILE A 113 -5.23 -14.11 -19.69
C ILE A 113 -6.28 -13.69 -18.67
N VAL A 114 -6.88 -12.51 -18.85
CA VAL A 114 -7.85 -11.95 -17.91
C VAL A 114 -9.28 -11.98 -18.43
N ASP A 115 -10.25 -12.07 -17.51
CA ASP A 115 -11.62 -11.64 -17.79
C ASP A 115 -11.70 -10.16 -17.41
N SER A 116 -12.29 -9.31 -18.25
CA SER A 116 -12.30 -7.86 -18.05
C SER A 116 -13.65 -7.22 -18.31
N TYR A 117 -13.90 -6.11 -17.63
CA TYR A 117 -15.04 -5.22 -17.86
C TYR A 117 -14.64 -3.79 -17.55
N ILE A 118 -15.39 -2.83 -18.05
CA ILE A 118 -15.10 -1.40 -17.94
C ILE A 118 -16.29 -0.72 -17.28
N LYS A 119 -15.99 0.14 -16.29
CA LYS A 119 -16.95 1.11 -15.74
C LYS A 119 -16.68 2.48 -16.33
N VAL A 120 -17.76 3.19 -16.66
CA VAL A 120 -17.73 4.49 -17.31
C VAL A 120 -18.46 5.49 -16.43
N PHE A 121 -17.81 6.60 -16.11
CA PHE A 121 -18.35 7.70 -15.31
C PHE A 121 -18.26 9.00 -16.10
N LEU A 122 -19.26 9.87 -15.93
CA LEU A 122 -19.23 11.24 -16.44
C LEU A 122 -18.94 12.22 -15.29
N LEU A 123 -17.66 12.55 -15.12
CA LEU A 123 -17.20 13.44 -14.06
C LEU A 123 -17.73 14.87 -14.25
N PRO A 124 -18.00 15.61 -13.15
CA PRO A 124 -17.65 15.27 -11.77
C PRO A 124 -18.58 14.27 -11.07
N ASP A 125 -19.69 13.86 -11.70
CA ASP A 125 -20.59 12.87 -11.09
C ASP A 125 -19.90 11.50 -11.01
N ARG A 126 -19.81 11.00 -9.78
CA ARG A 126 -19.26 9.66 -9.47
C ARG A 126 -20.33 8.73 -8.90
N SER A 127 -21.55 9.22 -8.70
CA SER A 127 -22.64 8.46 -8.11
C SER A 127 -23.25 7.48 -9.12
N THR A 128 -23.28 7.86 -10.39
CA THR A 128 -23.81 7.05 -11.48
C THR A 128 -22.68 6.52 -12.36
N ASN A 129 -22.76 5.23 -12.74
CA ASN A 129 -21.83 4.62 -13.68
C ASN A 129 -22.55 3.65 -14.60
N MET A 130 -22.00 3.52 -15.81
CA MET A 130 -22.38 2.49 -16.76
C MET A 130 -21.32 1.41 -16.80
N GLN A 131 -21.71 0.15 -16.93
CA GLN A 131 -20.78 -0.97 -16.92
C GLN A 131 -20.96 -1.85 -18.15
N THR A 132 -19.85 -2.23 -18.77
CA THR A 132 -19.85 -3.22 -19.86
C THR A 132 -20.16 -4.62 -19.32
N ARG A 133 -20.51 -5.52 -20.24
CA ARG A 133 -20.45 -6.95 -20.01
C ARG A 133 -19.01 -7.40 -19.80
N ILE A 134 -18.87 -8.50 -19.06
CA ILE A 134 -17.58 -9.13 -18.79
C ILE A 134 -17.15 -9.90 -20.05
N GLN A 135 -16.02 -9.51 -20.61
CA GLN A 135 -15.34 -10.23 -21.69
C GLN A 135 -14.33 -11.20 -21.09
N ARG A 136 -14.47 -12.49 -21.38
CA ARG A 136 -13.69 -13.53 -20.73
C ARG A 136 -12.49 -13.96 -21.57
N LYS A 137 -11.42 -14.34 -20.86
CA LYS A 137 -10.22 -14.97 -21.41
C LYS A 137 -9.62 -14.20 -22.59
N SER A 138 -9.48 -12.88 -22.46
CA SER A 138 -8.83 -12.07 -23.49
C SER A 138 -8.12 -10.85 -22.91
N ASN A 139 -6.86 -10.68 -23.32
CA ASN A 139 -6.10 -9.43 -23.09
C ASN A 139 -6.38 -8.39 -24.19
N ASN A 140 -7.17 -8.75 -25.19
CA ASN A 140 -7.65 -7.88 -26.27
C ASN A 140 -9.18 -7.99 -26.38
N PRO A 141 -9.94 -7.63 -25.32
CA PRO A 141 -11.38 -7.81 -25.28
C PRO A 141 -12.10 -6.88 -26.28
N VAL A 142 -13.21 -7.36 -26.85
CA VAL A 142 -14.09 -6.58 -27.71
C VAL A 142 -15.44 -6.44 -27.00
N PHE A 143 -15.85 -5.21 -26.71
CA PHE A 143 -17.07 -4.91 -25.97
C PHE A 143 -18.21 -4.54 -26.93
N LYS A 144 -17.99 -3.54 -27.81
CA LYS A 144 -18.99 -2.98 -28.73
C LYS A 144 -20.29 -2.58 -28.03
N GLU A 145 -20.16 -1.87 -26.92
CA GLU A 145 -21.30 -1.42 -26.12
C GLU A 145 -21.41 0.10 -26.16
N ARG A 146 -22.65 0.60 -26.24
CA ARG A 146 -22.98 2.03 -26.32
C ARG A 146 -23.72 2.44 -25.04
N PHE A 147 -23.28 3.52 -24.43
CA PHE A 147 -23.87 4.14 -23.26
C PHE A 147 -24.32 5.56 -23.59
N LEU A 148 -25.39 6.01 -22.95
CA LEU A 148 -25.96 7.34 -23.10
C LEU A 148 -25.86 8.06 -21.75
N PHE A 149 -25.34 9.28 -21.78
CA PHE A 149 -25.29 10.17 -20.64
C PHE A 149 -25.98 11.48 -21.01
N GLY A 150 -27.12 11.77 -20.39
CA GLY A 150 -27.78 13.06 -20.55
C GLY A 150 -26.89 14.17 -20.01
N VAL A 151 -26.55 15.14 -20.86
CA VAL A 151 -25.72 16.29 -20.51
C VAL A 151 -26.04 17.47 -21.41
N ASP A 152 -26.37 18.60 -20.79
CA ASP A 152 -26.63 19.85 -21.49
C ASP A 152 -25.39 20.30 -22.28
N GLU A 153 -25.60 20.84 -23.48
CA GLU A 153 -24.52 21.26 -24.38
C GLU A 153 -23.56 22.27 -23.71
N ALA A 154 -24.10 23.17 -22.90
CA ALA A 154 -23.33 24.16 -22.14
C ALA A 154 -22.36 23.53 -21.11
N ASP A 155 -22.70 22.35 -20.60
CA ASP A 155 -21.94 21.66 -19.56
C ASP A 155 -20.84 20.77 -20.12
N ILE A 156 -20.93 20.31 -21.39
CA ILE A 156 -20.02 19.34 -22.00
C ILE A 156 -18.55 19.71 -21.78
N SER A 157 -18.19 20.96 -22.07
CA SER A 157 -16.79 21.43 -22.01
C SER A 157 -16.17 21.33 -20.61
N HIS A 158 -17.01 21.28 -19.57
CA HIS A 158 -16.64 21.17 -18.17
C HIS A 158 -16.65 19.73 -17.63
N ARG A 159 -17.09 18.76 -18.44
CA ARG A 159 -17.19 17.35 -18.06
C ARG A 159 -15.96 16.56 -18.50
N SER A 160 -15.76 15.40 -17.88
CA SER A 160 -14.71 14.46 -18.27
C SER A 160 -15.22 13.03 -18.20
N LEU A 161 -14.86 12.22 -19.18
CA LEU A 161 -15.19 10.81 -19.21
C LEU A 161 -14.08 10.03 -18.49
N LEU A 162 -14.45 9.26 -17.46
CA LEU A 162 -13.54 8.36 -16.77
C LEU A 162 -13.91 6.91 -17.06
N CYS A 163 -13.02 6.20 -17.75
CA CYS A 163 -13.13 4.77 -18.00
C CYS A 163 -12.20 4.00 -17.07
N THR A 164 -12.74 3.18 -16.18
CA THR A 164 -11.98 2.34 -15.26
C THR A 164 -12.05 0.88 -15.69
N VAL A 165 -10.90 0.27 -15.95
CA VAL A 165 -10.79 -1.11 -16.42
C VAL A 165 -10.58 -2.05 -15.23
N PHE A 166 -11.41 -3.07 -15.12
CA PHE A 166 -11.32 -4.09 -14.08
C PHE A 166 -11.06 -5.46 -14.69
N THR A 167 -10.24 -6.26 -14.00
CA THR A 167 -10.20 -7.71 -14.18
C THR A 167 -11.10 -8.39 -13.18
N CYS A 168 -11.84 -9.39 -13.63
CA CYS A 168 -12.59 -10.30 -12.81
C CYS A 168 -11.87 -11.66 -12.81
N ASP A 169 -11.61 -12.20 -11.63
CA ASP A 169 -11.28 -13.62 -11.46
C ASP A 169 -12.43 -14.31 -10.70
N LYS A 170 -12.33 -15.63 -10.50
CA LYS A 170 -13.36 -16.43 -9.83
C LYS A 170 -13.72 -15.94 -8.41
N TYR A 171 -12.86 -15.13 -7.80
CA TYR A 171 -12.92 -14.72 -6.40
C TYR A 171 -12.85 -13.20 -6.19
N THR A 172 -12.26 -12.42 -7.12
CA THR A 172 -11.98 -10.98 -6.94
C THR A 172 -12.13 -10.16 -8.21
N ASN A 173 -12.50 -8.90 -8.01
CA ASN A 173 -12.35 -7.86 -9.02
C ASN A 173 -11.16 -6.98 -8.66
N SER A 174 -10.19 -6.87 -9.55
CA SER A 174 -9.02 -6.01 -9.40
C SER A 174 -9.03 -4.94 -10.48
N MET A 175 -8.84 -3.67 -10.10
CA MET A 175 -8.72 -2.57 -11.05
C MET A 175 -7.36 -2.65 -11.75
N LEU A 176 -7.32 -2.58 -13.09
CA LEU A 176 -6.08 -2.52 -13.87
C LEU A 176 -5.55 -1.11 -14.03
N GLY A 177 -6.46 -0.16 -14.19
CA GLY A 177 -6.12 1.22 -14.45
C GLY A 177 -7.32 1.99 -14.98
N GLU A 178 -7.07 3.23 -15.35
CA GLU A 178 -8.08 4.19 -15.77
C GLU A 178 -7.60 5.03 -16.95
N SER A 179 -8.56 5.51 -17.72
CA SER A 179 -8.37 6.49 -18.80
C SER A 179 -9.35 7.62 -18.56
N GLU A 180 -8.84 8.85 -18.37
CA GLU A 180 -9.64 10.06 -18.20
C GLU A 180 -9.48 10.95 -19.44
N ILE A 181 -10.61 11.35 -20.02
CA ILE A 181 -10.69 12.16 -21.22
C ILE A 181 -11.52 13.40 -20.89
N LYS A 182 -10.93 14.59 -21.00
CA LYS A 182 -11.71 15.83 -20.89
C LYS A 182 -12.48 16.01 -22.19
N LEU A 183 -13.78 16.27 -22.09
CA LEU A 183 -14.61 16.44 -23.29
C LEU A 183 -14.28 17.73 -24.03
N SER A 184 -13.68 18.72 -23.37
CA SER A 184 -13.13 19.94 -24.02
C SER A 184 -11.93 19.67 -24.93
N ASP A 185 -11.23 18.54 -24.76
CA ASP A 185 -10.08 18.17 -25.60
C ASP A 185 -10.51 17.39 -26.87
N VAL A 186 -11.80 17.08 -27.02
CA VAL A 186 -12.36 16.30 -28.13
C VAL A 186 -13.36 17.16 -28.91
N ASP A 187 -13.20 17.19 -30.23
CA ASP A 187 -14.20 17.79 -31.11
C ASP A 187 -15.38 16.83 -31.29
N LEU A 188 -16.50 17.14 -30.62
CA LEU A 188 -17.74 16.37 -30.65
C LEU A 188 -18.72 16.84 -31.74
N SER A 189 -18.32 17.76 -32.63
CA SER A 189 -19.15 18.15 -33.79
C SER A 189 -19.33 17.01 -34.80
N GLN A 190 -18.47 16.00 -34.72
CA GLN A 190 -18.50 14.78 -35.51
C GLN A 190 -18.19 13.57 -34.61
N PRO A 191 -18.66 12.36 -34.96
CA PRO A 191 -18.32 11.16 -34.20
C PRO A 191 -16.80 10.96 -34.14
N TYR A 192 -16.26 10.99 -32.93
CA TYR A 192 -14.85 10.77 -32.67
C TYR A 192 -14.61 9.30 -32.32
N MET A 193 -13.49 8.72 -32.78
CA MET A 193 -13.05 7.40 -32.34
C MET A 193 -11.53 7.37 -32.20
N GLY A 194 -11.03 6.92 -31.05
CA GLY A 194 -9.60 6.97 -30.76
C GLY A 194 -9.15 5.99 -29.69
N TRP A 195 -7.84 5.73 -29.68
CA TRP A 195 -7.16 4.93 -28.66
C TRP A 195 -6.69 5.84 -27.52
N PHE A 196 -6.95 5.40 -26.30
CA PHE A 196 -6.55 6.09 -25.09
C PHE A 196 -5.73 5.16 -24.18
N PRO A 197 -4.61 5.64 -23.61
CA PRO A 197 -3.78 4.83 -22.75
C PRO A 197 -4.48 4.54 -21.43
N ILE A 198 -4.39 3.28 -20.97
CA ILE A 198 -4.84 2.89 -19.64
C ILE A 198 -3.68 3.13 -18.69
N VAL A 199 -3.83 4.13 -17.82
CA VAL A 199 -2.83 4.47 -16.81
C VAL A 199 -3.09 3.65 -15.57
N ASP A 200 -2.06 2.99 -15.03
CA ASP A 200 -2.14 2.35 -13.73
C ASP A 200 -2.48 3.41 -12.67
N SER A 201 -3.63 3.30 -12.00
CA SER A 201 -4.04 4.22 -10.94
C SER A 201 -3.03 4.27 -9.77
N ASN A 202 -2.10 3.29 -9.69
CA ASN A 202 -0.96 3.32 -8.77
C ASN A 202 0.16 4.30 -9.15
N GLN A 203 0.10 4.97 -10.31
CA GLN A 203 1.13 5.91 -10.81
C GLN A 203 0.66 7.37 -10.93
N GLY A 204 -0.61 7.70 -10.65
CA GLY A 204 -1.08 9.09 -10.66
C GLY A 204 -0.46 9.98 -9.56
N PRO A 205 -0.58 11.32 -9.64
CA PRO A 205 -0.12 12.21 -8.59
C PRO A 205 -0.77 11.90 -7.23
N ALA A 206 0.01 11.98 -6.15
CA ALA A 206 -0.45 11.68 -4.78
C ALA A 206 -1.33 12.81 -4.23
N GLU A 207 -2.56 12.92 -4.71
CA GLU A 207 -3.47 14.01 -4.31
C GLU A 207 -3.94 13.92 -2.85
N LEU A 208 -3.79 12.76 -2.20
CA LEU A 208 -4.30 12.46 -0.86
C LEU A 208 -3.21 12.37 0.21
N GLY A 209 -1.95 12.59 -0.15
CA GLY A 209 -0.79 12.40 0.72
C GLY A 209 -0.18 11.00 0.62
N ASP A 210 0.76 10.70 1.51
CA ASP A 210 1.46 9.42 1.56
C ASP A 210 1.37 8.77 2.95
N VAL A 211 1.49 7.45 2.98
CA VAL A 211 1.67 6.66 4.20
C VAL A 211 2.97 5.86 4.14
N MET A 212 3.74 5.89 5.23
CA MET A 212 4.92 5.04 5.43
C MET A 212 4.56 3.89 6.35
N PHE A 213 4.89 2.68 5.92
CA PHE A 213 4.81 1.49 6.75
C PHE A 213 5.99 0.57 6.45
N SER A 214 6.30 -0.32 7.39
CA SER A 214 7.28 -1.37 7.20
C SER A 214 6.66 -2.75 7.16
N LEU A 215 7.23 -3.61 6.33
CA LEU A 215 6.86 -5.02 6.20
C LEU A 215 8.03 -5.91 6.62
N SER A 216 7.74 -6.95 7.40
CA SER A 216 8.69 -8.03 7.68
C SER A 216 7.95 -9.35 7.83
N TYR A 217 8.51 -10.42 7.27
CA TYR A 217 8.00 -11.76 7.45
C TYR A 217 9.03 -12.65 8.15
N LEU A 218 8.57 -13.40 9.16
CA LEU A 218 9.35 -14.42 9.87
C LEU A 218 8.73 -15.81 9.58
N PRO A 219 9.32 -16.62 8.67
CA PRO A 219 8.76 -17.91 8.27
C PRO A 219 8.63 -18.91 9.43
N THR A 220 9.63 -18.99 10.31
CA THR A 220 9.66 -19.96 11.42
C THR A 220 8.49 -19.80 12.39
N ALA A 221 7.97 -18.57 12.52
CA ALA A 221 6.82 -18.27 13.37
C ALA A 221 5.56 -17.96 12.54
N GLU A 222 5.63 -18.14 11.22
CA GLU A 222 4.56 -17.81 10.27
C GLU A 222 3.97 -16.42 10.50
N ARG A 223 4.86 -15.44 10.71
CA ARG A 223 4.49 -14.14 11.28
C ARG A 223 4.77 -13.01 10.31
N LEU A 224 3.70 -12.42 9.76
CA LEU A 224 3.74 -11.17 9.00
C LEU A 224 3.56 -9.99 9.95
N THR A 225 4.52 -9.08 9.99
CA THR A 225 4.44 -7.85 10.79
C THR A 225 4.38 -6.64 9.88
N VAL A 226 3.37 -5.80 10.11
CA VAL A 226 3.16 -4.52 9.43
C VAL A 226 3.26 -3.43 10.48
N VAL A 227 4.24 -2.53 10.36
CA VAL A 227 4.35 -1.38 11.27
C VAL A 227 3.88 -0.13 10.52
N ILE A 228 2.80 0.48 10.98
CA ILE A 228 2.38 1.79 10.46
C ILE A 228 3.25 2.83 11.13
N VAL A 229 4.12 3.49 10.35
CA VAL A 229 5.12 4.42 10.88
C VAL A 229 4.50 5.81 11.00
N LYS A 230 4.19 6.44 9.86
CA LYS A 230 3.66 7.80 9.81
C LYS A 230 2.95 8.11 8.50
N GLY A 231 2.07 9.12 8.51
CA GLY A 231 1.53 9.75 7.30
C GLY A 231 2.23 11.06 7.01
N ARG A 232 2.11 11.56 5.78
CA ARG A 232 2.48 12.95 5.44
C ARG A 232 1.54 13.56 4.41
N ASN A 233 1.37 14.87 4.48
CA ASN A 233 0.53 15.63 3.54
C ASN A 233 -0.86 15.01 3.34
N LEU A 234 -1.45 14.44 4.40
CA LEU A 234 -2.76 13.82 4.29
C LEU A 234 -3.80 14.88 3.92
N ARG A 235 -4.46 14.67 2.78
CA ARG A 235 -5.52 15.56 2.28
C ARG A 235 -6.83 14.81 2.34
N TRP A 236 -7.84 15.48 2.87
CA TRP A 236 -9.18 14.96 3.01
C TRP A 236 -10.16 15.96 2.40
N ASP A 237 -11.27 15.47 1.86
CA ASP A 237 -12.31 16.33 1.32
C ASP A 237 -13.09 16.98 2.47
N LYS A 238 -13.14 18.32 2.45
CA LYS A 238 -13.84 19.14 3.45
C LYS A 238 -15.36 19.09 3.30
N SER A 239 -15.89 18.42 2.27
CA SER A 239 -17.34 18.32 2.02
C SER A 239 -18.12 17.61 3.14
N ALA A 240 -17.46 16.87 4.04
CA ALA A 240 -18.11 16.10 5.09
C ALA A 240 -18.16 16.82 6.44
N SER A 241 -18.85 17.96 6.54
CA SER A 241 -19.39 18.60 7.78
C SER A 241 -18.53 18.74 9.07
N SER A 242 -17.27 18.28 9.12
CA SER A 242 -16.38 18.38 10.29
C SER A 242 -15.17 19.24 9.97
N THR A 243 -14.89 20.21 10.83
CA THR A 243 -13.69 21.06 10.72
C THR A 243 -12.41 20.32 11.17
N GLU A 244 -12.59 19.18 11.84
CA GLU A 244 -11.51 18.36 12.41
C GLU A 244 -11.23 17.14 11.53
N PHE A 245 -9.94 16.83 11.36
CA PHE A 245 -9.47 15.64 10.65
C PHE A 245 -8.70 14.74 11.62
N ASN A 246 -9.26 13.58 11.95
CA ASN A 246 -8.72 12.68 12.98
C ASN A 246 -8.25 11.36 12.33
N PRO A 247 -7.04 11.32 11.72
CA PRO A 247 -6.64 10.16 10.95
C PRO A 247 -6.35 8.95 11.81
N PHE A 248 -6.70 7.79 11.25
CA PHE A 248 -6.24 6.48 11.68
C PHE A 248 -6.10 5.54 10.50
N VAL A 249 -5.32 4.48 10.67
CA VAL A 249 -5.04 3.52 9.60
C VAL A 249 -5.68 2.18 9.91
N LYS A 250 -6.46 1.65 8.95
CA LYS A 250 -7.00 0.29 8.95
C LYS A 250 -6.12 -0.56 8.03
N VAL A 251 -5.54 -1.63 8.56
CA VAL A 251 -4.78 -2.62 7.78
C VAL A 251 -5.63 -3.87 7.63
N TYR A 252 -6.01 -4.19 6.40
CA TYR A 252 -6.71 -5.40 6.05
C TYR A 252 -5.73 -6.39 5.44
N LEU A 253 -5.75 -7.63 5.93
CA LEU A 253 -5.13 -8.76 5.27
C LEU A 253 -6.22 -9.47 4.46
N LEU A 254 -6.00 -9.56 3.16
CA LEU A 254 -6.90 -10.13 2.18
C LEU A 254 -6.28 -11.41 1.60
N GLN A 255 -7.12 -12.41 1.36
CA GLN A 255 -6.75 -13.62 0.64
C GLN A 255 -7.77 -13.80 -0.47
N ASN A 256 -7.32 -13.76 -1.74
CA ASN A 256 -8.20 -13.77 -2.90
C ASN A 256 -9.35 -12.77 -2.70
N GLY A 257 -9.02 -11.50 -2.38
CA GLY A 257 -9.96 -10.38 -2.20
C GLY A 257 -10.87 -10.45 -0.98
N ASN A 258 -11.03 -11.62 -0.38
CA ASN A 258 -11.78 -11.80 0.85
C ASN A 258 -10.97 -11.33 2.05
N LYS A 259 -11.64 -10.59 2.95
CA LYS A 259 -11.02 -10.12 4.19
C LYS A 259 -10.75 -11.29 5.13
N PHE A 260 -9.47 -11.61 5.31
CA PHE A 260 -9.01 -12.61 6.27
C PHE A 260 -8.86 -12.01 7.68
N ALA A 261 -8.23 -10.85 7.79
CA ALA A 261 -8.05 -10.16 9.06
C ALA A 261 -8.05 -8.64 8.90
N LYS A 262 -8.32 -7.92 9.99
CA LYS A 262 -8.25 -6.45 10.03
C LYS A 262 -7.74 -5.99 11.37
N LYS A 263 -6.81 -5.04 11.35
CA LYS A 263 -6.32 -4.32 12.53
C LYS A 263 -6.38 -2.81 12.25
N LYS A 264 -6.37 -1.99 13.28
CA LYS A 264 -6.39 -0.52 13.15
C LYS A 264 -5.43 0.12 14.14
N THR A 265 -4.92 1.29 13.80
CA THR A 265 -4.12 2.10 14.71
C THR A 265 -4.99 2.84 15.73
N SER A 266 -4.33 3.50 16.68
CA SER A 266 -4.90 4.63 17.40
C SER A 266 -5.29 5.77 16.45
N VAL A 267 -6.23 6.61 16.91
CA VAL A 267 -6.66 7.82 16.22
C VAL A 267 -5.76 8.97 16.64
N LYS A 268 -5.24 9.73 15.66
CA LYS A 268 -4.52 10.99 15.91
C LYS A 268 -5.48 12.15 15.70
N LYS A 269 -5.41 13.17 16.54
CA LYS A 269 -6.39 14.27 16.54
C LYS A 269 -5.86 15.44 15.74
N ASN A 270 -6.58 15.85 14.71
CA ASN A 270 -6.27 17.03 13.90
C ASN A 270 -4.81 17.10 13.38
N GLU A 271 -4.25 15.98 12.93
CA GLU A 271 -2.88 15.87 12.44
C GLU A 271 -2.86 15.50 10.95
N ARG A 272 -2.12 16.25 10.10
CA ARG A 272 -1.93 15.90 8.67
C ARG A 272 -0.68 15.07 8.39
N ASP A 273 0.25 15.07 9.34
CA ASP A 273 1.50 14.31 9.31
C ASP A 273 1.59 13.40 10.54
N PRO A 274 0.61 12.51 10.75
CA PRO A 274 0.48 11.75 11.98
C PRO A 274 1.62 10.74 12.15
N ASN A 275 2.15 10.63 13.37
CA ASN A 275 3.10 9.58 13.74
C ASN A 275 2.38 8.48 14.53
N PHE A 276 2.26 7.29 13.93
CA PHE A 276 1.60 6.14 14.53
C PHE A 276 2.61 5.27 15.30
N ASN A 277 3.63 4.77 14.60
CA ASN A 277 4.61 3.79 15.10
C ASN A 277 3.96 2.56 15.76
N GLU A 278 2.90 2.03 15.14
CA GLU A 278 2.11 0.93 15.67
C GLU A 278 2.31 -0.35 14.87
N ALA A 279 2.72 -1.42 15.55
CA ALA A 279 2.95 -2.73 14.96
C ALA A 279 1.69 -3.60 14.96
N MET A 280 1.41 -4.22 13.82
CA MET A 280 0.29 -5.13 13.60
C MET A 280 0.85 -6.47 13.15
N ILE A 281 0.54 -7.52 13.91
CA ILE A 281 1.04 -8.87 13.67
C ILE A 281 -0.09 -9.75 13.15
N PHE A 282 0.15 -10.43 12.02
CA PHE A 282 -0.74 -11.42 11.41
C PHE A 282 -0.06 -12.79 11.36
N SER A 283 -0.82 -13.84 11.68
CA SER A 283 -0.40 -15.23 11.49
C SER A 283 -0.70 -15.63 10.05
N VAL A 284 0.33 -15.83 9.25
CA VAL A 284 0.23 -16.13 7.81
C VAL A 284 1.17 -17.30 7.49
N PRO A 285 0.63 -18.48 7.17
CA PRO A 285 1.43 -19.62 6.77
C PRO A 285 2.33 -19.33 5.57
N SER A 286 3.52 -19.93 5.55
CA SER A 286 4.53 -19.64 4.50
C SER A 286 4.02 -19.98 3.09
N ASN A 287 3.26 -21.07 2.96
CA ASN A 287 2.63 -21.50 1.71
C ASN A 287 1.48 -20.58 1.26
N ALA A 288 0.85 -19.86 2.18
CA ALA A 288 -0.27 -18.96 1.88
C ALA A 288 0.20 -17.55 1.51
N LEU A 289 1.42 -17.15 1.87
CA LEU A 289 1.92 -15.79 1.73
C LEU A 289 1.90 -15.28 0.29
N GLN A 290 2.13 -16.14 -0.71
CA GLN A 290 2.07 -15.78 -2.13
C GLN A 290 0.66 -15.43 -2.63
N ASN A 291 -0.38 -15.73 -1.84
CA ASN A 291 -1.78 -15.45 -2.15
C ASN A 291 -2.39 -14.36 -1.25
N MET A 292 -1.56 -13.69 -0.45
CA MET A 292 -1.98 -12.65 0.47
C MET A 292 -1.79 -11.27 -0.13
N GLN A 293 -2.71 -10.37 0.20
CA GLN A 293 -2.61 -8.96 -0.16
C GLN A 293 -2.96 -8.10 1.06
N LEU A 294 -2.25 -7.01 1.26
CA LEU A 294 -2.54 -6.00 2.27
C LEU A 294 -3.28 -4.83 1.62
N ARG A 295 -4.34 -4.36 2.28
CA ARG A 295 -4.94 -3.05 2.02
C ARG A 295 -4.71 -2.16 3.23
N ILE A 296 -3.96 -1.08 3.03
CA ILE A 296 -3.68 -0.06 4.05
C ILE A 296 -4.58 1.13 3.74
N SER A 297 -5.56 1.40 4.59
CA SER A 297 -6.54 2.47 4.39
C SER A 297 -6.45 3.52 5.48
N VAL A 298 -6.18 4.77 5.10
CA VAL A 298 -6.33 5.93 5.97
C VAL A 298 -7.80 6.33 5.98
N ALA A 299 -8.35 6.55 7.17
CA ALA A 299 -9.72 6.99 7.37
C ALA A 299 -9.75 8.13 8.37
N ASP A 300 -10.80 8.95 8.28
CA ASP A 300 -11.09 10.00 9.25
C ASP A 300 -12.02 9.46 10.34
N ALA A 301 -11.71 9.73 11.61
CA ALA A 301 -12.58 9.37 12.73
C ALA A 301 -13.49 10.55 13.10
N GLN A 302 -14.78 10.41 12.83
CA GLN A 302 -15.76 11.46 13.12
C GLN A 302 -16.52 11.16 14.41
N SER A 303 -16.94 12.23 15.09
CA SER A 303 -17.81 12.15 16.28
C SER A 303 -19.17 11.50 15.99
N SER A 304 -19.62 11.56 14.73
CA SER A 304 -20.81 10.88 14.22
C SER A 304 -20.72 9.35 14.21
N GLY A 305 -19.55 8.78 14.54
CA GLY A 305 -19.27 7.34 14.47
C GLY A 305 -19.00 6.82 13.06
N LYS A 306 -19.25 7.64 12.02
CA LYS A 306 -18.83 7.34 10.64
C LYS A 306 -17.31 7.46 10.55
N SER A 307 -16.70 6.65 9.69
CA SER A 307 -15.26 6.74 9.41
C SER A 307 -14.99 6.71 7.91
N PRO A 308 -15.25 7.82 7.20
CA PRO A 308 -15.08 7.88 5.76
C PRO A 308 -13.62 7.57 5.40
N PRO A 309 -13.40 6.75 4.35
CA PRO A 309 -12.05 6.49 3.90
C PRO A 309 -11.48 7.74 3.23
N VAL A 310 -10.26 8.12 3.60
CA VAL A 310 -9.51 9.19 2.93
C VAL A 310 -8.88 8.63 1.67
N GLY A 311 -8.12 7.55 1.83
CA GLY A 311 -7.44 6.89 0.76
C GLY A 311 -6.82 5.58 1.20
N HIS A 312 -6.29 4.83 0.24
CA HIS A 312 -5.71 3.52 0.51
C HIS A 312 -4.57 3.17 -0.43
N VAL A 313 -3.82 2.13 -0.06
CA VAL A 313 -2.83 1.48 -0.91
C VAL A 313 -2.95 -0.04 -0.77
N PHE A 314 -2.77 -0.74 -1.89
CA PHE A 314 -2.63 -2.18 -1.91
C PHE A 314 -1.16 -2.58 -2.01
N VAL A 315 -0.78 -3.63 -1.30
CA VAL A 315 0.57 -4.20 -1.33
C VAL A 315 0.47 -5.71 -1.32
N GLY A 316 1.17 -6.38 -2.22
CA GLY A 316 1.10 -7.82 -2.35
C GLY A 316 1.84 -8.30 -3.59
N PRO A 317 1.89 -9.62 -3.81
CA PRO A 317 2.60 -10.25 -4.92
C PRO A 317 1.95 -9.96 -6.28
N TYR A 318 0.69 -9.54 -6.29
CA TYR A 318 -0.08 -9.20 -7.50
C TYR A 318 -0.20 -7.69 -7.75
N CYS A 319 0.41 -6.86 -6.89
CA CYS A 319 0.47 -5.42 -7.12
C CYS A 319 1.51 -5.11 -8.20
N LYS A 320 1.60 -3.83 -8.62
CA LYS A 320 2.60 -3.34 -9.58
C LYS A 320 3.45 -2.24 -8.96
N GLY A 321 4.52 -1.86 -9.66
CA GLY A 321 5.42 -0.76 -9.31
C GLY A 321 5.92 -0.80 -7.87
N LYS A 322 5.81 0.34 -7.17
CA LYS A 322 6.32 0.51 -5.81
C LYS A 322 5.72 -0.48 -4.80
N SER A 323 4.44 -0.80 -4.93
CA SER A 323 3.76 -1.78 -4.06
C SER A 323 4.35 -3.18 -4.22
N LEU A 324 4.56 -3.62 -5.46
CA LEU A 324 5.22 -4.90 -5.73
C LEU A 324 6.66 -4.91 -5.24
N SER A 325 7.41 -3.84 -5.51
CA SER A 325 8.78 -3.70 -5.05
C SER A 325 8.88 -3.81 -3.52
N HIS A 326 7.97 -3.17 -2.77
CA HIS A 326 7.95 -3.26 -1.32
C HIS A 326 7.72 -4.71 -0.84
N TRP A 327 6.78 -5.41 -1.47
CA TRP A 327 6.50 -6.81 -1.16
C TRP A 327 7.68 -7.73 -1.48
N ASN A 328 8.27 -7.58 -2.68
CA ASN A 328 9.43 -8.38 -3.11
C ASN A 328 10.65 -8.12 -2.23
N GLN A 329 10.88 -6.89 -1.81
CA GLN A 329 11.96 -6.58 -0.87
C GLN A 329 11.73 -7.27 0.48
N MET A 330 10.51 -7.28 1.02
CA MET A 330 10.19 -8.06 2.23
C MET A 330 10.47 -9.56 2.02
N MET A 331 10.09 -10.12 0.88
CA MET A 331 10.30 -11.54 0.56
C MET A 331 11.78 -11.90 0.39
N SER A 332 12.58 -10.99 -0.18
CA SER A 332 14.03 -11.17 -0.36
C SER A 332 14.85 -10.97 0.92
N SER A 333 14.30 -10.23 1.90
CA SER A 333 14.99 -9.86 3.14
C SER A 333 14.23 -10.34 4.37
N LEU A 334 13.93 -11.65 4.40
CA LEU A 334 13.23 -12.30 5.51
C LEU A 334 13.83 -11.91 6.87
N ARG A 335 12.94 -11.66 7.85
CA ARG A 335 13.24 -11.20 9.22
C ARG A 335 13.70 -9.75 9.34
N LYS A 336 13.99 -9.04 8.25
CA LYS A 336 14.34 -7.62 8.28
C LYS A 336 13.11 -6.78 7.93
N PRO A 337 12.81 -5.72 8.69
CA PRO A 337 11.78 -4.76 8.30
C PRO A 337 12.27 -3.94 7.11
N VAL A 338 11.47 -3.93 6.06
CA VAL A 338 11.62 -3.02 4.91
C VAL A 338 10.59 -1.93 5.08
N ALA A 339 11.00 -0.66 5.11
CA ALA A 339 10.10 0.49 5.25
C ALA A 339 10.03 1.27 3.95
N MET A 340 8.83 1.67 3.52
CA MET A 340 8.65 2.40 2.28
C MET A 340 7.46 3.37 2.36
N TRP A 341 7.60 4.52 1.69
CA TRP A 341 6.50 5.46 1.45
C TRP A 341 5.58 4.96 0.34
N HIS A 342 4.28 5.15 0.50
CA HIS A 342 3.29 4.83 -0.52
C HIS A 342 2.28 5.98 -0.67
N PRO A 343 2.03 6.46 -1.90
CA PRO A 343 1.00 7.46 -2.14
C PRO A 343 -0.39 6.87 -1.91
N LEU A 344 -1.26 7.63 -1.24
CA LEU A 344 -2.63 7.22 -1.00
C LEU A 344 -3.49 7.45 -2.23
N ARG A 345 -4.34 6.45 -2.53
CA ARG A 345 -5.25 6.45 -3.67
C ARG A 345 -6.68 6.65 -3.21
N LYS A 346 -7.47 7.38 -4.01
CA LYS A 346 -8.91 7.58 -3.76
C LYS A 346 -9.56 6.21 -3.64
N THR A 347 -10.46 6.07 -2.69
CA THR A 347 -11.28 4.87 -2.63
C THR A 347 -12.24 4.97 -3.82
N ALA A 348 -12.18 4.04 -4.77
CA ALA A 348 -13.28 3.90 -5.70
C ALA A 348 -14.52 3.62 -4.85
N ASP A 349 -15.50 4.52 -4.91
CA ASP A 349 -16.78 4.32 -4.25
C ASP A 349 -17.37 3.02 -4.83
N PHE A 350 -17.53 2.02 -3.95
CA PHE A 350 -18.01 0.68 -4.31
C PHE A 350 -19.53 0.63 -4.31
#